data_AF-A0A963N326-F1
#
_entry.id   AF-A0A963N326-F1
#
_cell.length_a   1.000
_cell.length_b   1.000
_cell.length_c   1.000
_cell.angle_alpha   90.00
_cell.angle_beta   90.00
_cell.angle_gamma   90.00
#
_symmetry.space_group_name_H-M   'P 1'
#
loop_
_entity.id
_entity.type
_entity.pdbx_description
1 polymer ?
#
loop_
_entity_poly.entity_id
_entity_poly.type
_entity_poly.pdbx_seq_one_letter_code
_entity_poly.pdbx_strand_id
1 'polypeptide(L)'
;AAINPGNSGGALINSSGALIGINAAIYSRSGGSLGIGFAIPMSFARDVMEQIIRTGRVTRGWIGVEIQDLTPELAQSLGLDTTRGVQISGVMRGGPADKGGIQLGDVVSDIEGKPIDDAQRLLEVVAALAPGKTADFTIQRGARRITLAVKIGRRPSLPRPE
;
A
#
# COMPACT_ATOMS: atom_id res chain seq x y z
N ALA A 1 27.30 -0.22 1.73
CA ALA A 1 27.93 -0.80 0.53
C ALA A 1 27.31 -0.15 -0.70
N ALA A 2 28.09 0.11 -1.75
CA ALA A 2 27.50 0.59 -3.00
C ALA A 2 26.68 -0.55 -3.65
N ILE A 3 25.38 -0.32 -3.83
CA ILE A 3 24.53 -1.21 -4.63
C ILE A 3 24.70 -0.77 -6.08
N ASN A 4 24.95 -1.71 -6.99
CA ASN A 4 25.12 -1.53 -8.43
C ASN A 4 24.30 -2.60 -9.18
N PRO A 5 24.05 -2.44 -10.49
CA PRO A 5 23.51 -3.53 -11.31
C PRO A 5 24.33 -4.81 -11.11
N GLY A 6 23.66 -5.94 -10.90
CA GLY A 6 24.30 -7.22 -10.56
C GLY A 6 24.27 -7.60 -9.07
N ASN A 7 24.07 -6.63 -8.16
CA ASN A 7 23.92 -6.91 -6.72
C ASN A 7 22.45 -7.10 -6.28
N SER A 8 21.48 -6.92 -7.18
CA SER A 8 20.05 -7.15 -6.92
C SER A 8 19.81 -8.62 -6.54
N GLY A 9 19.05 -8.85 -5.47
CA GLY A 9 18.85 -10.16 -4.85
C GLY A 9 19.91 -10.54 -3.81
N GLY A 10 21.02 -9.80 -3.72
CA GLY A 10 22.08 -10.03 -2.73
C GLY A 10 21.72 -9.57 -1.32
N ALA A 11 22.45 -10.08 -0.34
CA ALA A 11 22.27 -9.76 1.08
C ALA A 11 22.70 -8.33 1.43
N LEU A 12 21.90 -7.67 2.27
CA LEU A 12 22.31 -6.49 3.03
C LEU A 12 22.48 -6.90 4.50
N ILE A 13 23.70 -6.80 5.02
CA ILE A 13 24.05 -7.22 6.39
C ILE A 13 24.48 -6.04 7.26
N ASN A 14 24.23 -6.14 8.56
CA ASN A 14 24.79 -5.20 9.54
C ASN A 14 26.19 -5.65 10.01
N SER A 15 26.84 -4.86 10.88
CA SER A 15 28.19 -5.15 11.39
C SER A 15 28.30 -6.42 12.23
N SER A 16 27.19 -6.95 12.75
CA SER A 16 27.16 -8.22 13.46
C SER A 16 26.92 -9.42 12.53
N GLY A 17 26.88 -9.21 11.21
CA GLY A 17 26.64 -10.24 10.21
C GLY A 17 25.17 -10.65 10.08
N ALA A 18 24.22 -9.92 10.70
CA ALA A 18 22.81 -10.22 10.58
C ALA A 18 22.26 -9.69 9.24
N LEU A 19 21.47 -10.52 8.56
CA LEU A 19 20.75 -10.14 7.34
C LEU A 19 19.60 -9.19 7.69
N ILE A 20 19.72 -7.94 7.25
CA ILE A 20 18.73 -6.88 7.52
C ILE A 20 17.88 -6.52 6.29
N GLY A 21 18.29 -6.95 5.09
CA GLY A 21 17.49 -6.77 3.88
C GLY A 21 18.06 -7.46 2.65
N ILE A 22 17.35 -7.32 1.54
CA ILE A 22 17.74 -7.81 0.22
C ILE A 22 17.90 -6.60 -0.71
N ASN A 23 19.09 -6.45 -1.31
CA ASN A 23 19.36 -5.37 -2.26
C ASN A 23 18.40 -5.48 -3.45
N ALA A 24 17.71 -4.39 -3.78
CA ALA A 24 16.66 -4.42 -4.80
C ALA A 24 16.93 -3.45 -5.95
N ALA A 25 17.22 -2.19 -5.63
CA ALA A 25 17.34 -1.13 -6.63
C ALA A 25 18.38 -0.08 -6.25
N ILE A 26 18.70 0.77 -7.23
CA ILE A 26 19.54 1.95 -7.06
C ILE A 26 18.82 3.16 -7.63
N TYR A 27 19.09 4.34 -7.07
CA TYR A 27 18.79 5.57 -7.79
C TYR A 27 19.96 5.88 -8.73
N SER A 28 19.69 5.99 -10.03
CA SER A 28 20.72 6.33 -11.01
C SER A 28 20.17 7.16 -12.16
N ARG A 29 20.92 8.18 -12.58
CA ARG A 29 20.69 8.94 -13.82
C ARG A 29 21.60 8.50 -14.97
N SER A 30 22.67 7.76 -14.67
CA SER A 30 23.73 7.37 -15.61
C SER A 30 23.92 5.85 -15.76
N GLY A 31 23.20 5.04 -14.99
CA GLY A 31 23.33 3.58 -14.93
C GLY A 31 24.26 3.06 -13.82
N GLY A 32 25.11 3.90 -13.23
CA GLY A 32 25.96 3.57 -12.08
C GLY A 32 25.38 4.02 -10.73
N SER A 33 25.85 3.42 -9.63
CA SER A 33 25.47 3.86 -8.28
C SER A 33 25.93 5.28 -7.99
N LEU A 34 25.01 6.13 -7.53
CA LEU A 34 25.31 7.46 -6.98
C LEU A 34 25.47 7.43 -5.45
N GLY A 35 25.65 6.24 -4.86
CA GLY A 35 25.70 6.06 -3.41
C GLY A 35 24.33 5.89 -2.73
N ILE A 36 23.23 5.94 -3.48
CA ILE A 36 21.87 5.68 -2.98
C ILE A 36 21.40 4.31 -3.46
N GLY A 37 21.26 3.38 -2.51
CA GLY A 37 20.76 2.03 -2.74
C GLY A 37 19.50 1.75 -1.92
N PHE A 38 18.60 0.97 -2.48
CA PHE A 38 17.35 0.55 -1.83
C PHE A 38 17.38 -0.95 -1.60
N ALA A 39 16.94 -1.35 -0.40
CA ALA A 39 16.81 -2.74 -0.01
C ALA A 39 15.40 -3.02 0.51
N ILE A 40 14.91 -4.23 0.22
CA ILE A 40 13.68 -4.77 0.80
C ILE A 40 14.02 -5.22 2.23
N PRO A 41 13.31 -4.75 3.28
CA PRO A 41 13.55 -5.18 4.65
C PRO A 41 13.41 -6.70 4.84
N MET A 42 14.22 -7.29 5.71
CA MET A 42 14.21 -8.75 5.91
C MET A 42 12.87 -9.27 6.46
N SER A 43 12.15 -8.49 7.27
CA SER A 43 10.80 -8.84 7.73
C SER A 43 9.85 -9.04 6.55
N PHE A 44 9.81 -8.10 5.62
CA PHE A 44 8.97 -8.20 4.42
C PHE A 44 9.39 -9.35 3.50
N ALA A 45 10.69 -9.54 3.29
CA ALA A 45 11.19 -10.65 2.49
C ALA A 45 10.82 -12.02 3.09
N ARG A 46 10.87 -12.15 4.42
CA ARG A 46 10.46 -13.35 5.16
C ARG A 46 8.97 -13.63 4.98
N ASP A 47 8.11 -12.64 5.16
CA ASP A 47 6.66 -12.78 5.01
C ASP A 47 6.27 -13.24 3.60
N VAL A 48 6.96 -12.71 2.59
CA VAL A 48 6.79 -13.11 1.18
C VAL A 48 7.24 -14.56 0.96
N MET A 49 8.43 -14.91 1.46
CA MET A 49 8.98 -16.27 1.34
C MET A 49 8.05 -17.30 1.98
N GLU A 50 7.58 -17.05 3.20
CA GLU A 50 6.68 -17.95 3.92
C GLU A 50 5.35 -18.16 3.18
N GLN A 51 4.78 -17.11 2.57
CA GLN A 51 3.58 -17.23 1.76
C GLN A 51 3.80 -18.10 0.50
N ILE A 52 4.93 -17.93 -0.18
CA ILE A 52 5.28 -18.71 -1.36
C ILE A 52 5.47 -20.18 -0.98
N ILE A 53 6.23 -20.47 0.09
CA ILE A 53 6.46 -21.84 0.57
C ILE A 53 5.12 -22.52 0.90
N ARG A 54 4.23 -21.82 1.61
CA ARG A 54 2.97 -22.41 2.09
C ARG A 54 1.88 -22.51 1.03
N THR A 55 1.79 -21.57 0.10
CA THR A 55 0.62 -21.43 -0.80
C THR A 55 0.97 -21.32 -2.28
N GLY A 56 2.26 -21.28 -2.62
CA GLY A 56 2.75 -21.14 -4.00
C GLY A 56 2.64 -19.73 -4.58
N ARG A 57 2.15 -18.74 -3.82
CA ARG A 57 1.93 -17.36 -4.30
C ARG A 57 1.90 -16.34 -3.17
N VAL A 58 2.20 -15.09 -3.49
CA VAL A 58 1.96 -13.95 -2.60
C VAL A 58 0.57 -13.39 -2.90
N THR A 59 -0.24 -13.22 -1.86
CA THR A 59 -1.59 -12.67 -2.02
C THR A 59 -1.70 -11.41 -1.16
N ARG A 60 -2.01 -10.27 -1.79
CA ARG A 60 -2.23 -9.00 -1.09
C ARG A 60 -3.71 -8.63 -1.09
N GLY A 61 -4.12 -7.92 -0.04
CA GLY A 61 -5.42 -7.27 0.00
C GLY A 61 -5.54 -6.21 -1.08
N TRP A 62 -6.76 -6.06 -1.58
CA TRP A 62 -7.09 -5.08 -2.61
C TRP A 62 -8.54 -4.67 -2.45
N ILE A 63 -8.81 -3.37 -2.59
CA ILE A 63 -10.17 -2.84 -2.48
C ILE A 63 -10.69 -2.15 -3.75
N GLY A 64 -9.86 -1.98 -4.78
CA GLY A 64 -10.30 -1.42 -6.07
C GLY A 64 -10.60 0.07 -6.02
N VAL A 65 -9.66 0.86 -5.51
CA VAL A 65 -9.72 2.32 -5.46
C VAL A 65 -8.50 2.95 -6.11
N GLU A 66 -8.68 4.16 -6.61
CA GLU A 66 -7.61 5.12 -6.87
C GLU A 66 -7.57 6.08 -5.69
N ILE A 67 -6.37 6.48 -5.29
CA ILE A 67 -6.12 7.29 -4.11
C ILE A 67 -5.18 8.44 -4.41
N GLN A 68 -5.31 9.51 -3.64
CA GLN A 68 -4.34 10.60 -3.59
C GLN A 68 -4.24 11.15 -2.16
N ASP A 69 -3.08 11.71 -1.83
CA ASP A 69 -2.87 12.37 -0.54
C ASP A 69 -3.82 13.56 -0.36
N LEU A 70 -4.25 13.78 0.88
CA LEU A 70 -5.09 14.92 1.21
C LEU A 70 -4.22 16.18 1.37
N THR A 71 -4.15 17.01 0.33
CA THR A 71 -3.46 18.30 0.42
C THR A 71 -4.29 19.32 1.22
N PRO A 72 -3.67 20.39 1.78
CA PRO A 72 -4.41 21.45 2.48
C PRO A 72 -5.50 22.10 1.62
N GLU A 73 -5.23 22.35 0.34
CA GLU A 73 -6.15 22.98 -0.60
C GLU A 73 -7.35 22.06 -0.87
N LEU A 74 -7.08 20.76 -1.02
CA LEU A 74 -8.10 19.75 -1.21
C LEU A 74 -8.97 19.59 0.04
N ALA A 75 -8.36 19.51 1.22
CA ALA A 75 -9.09 19.47 2.50
C ALA A 75 -10.02 20.67 2.64
N GLN A 76 -9.54 21.87 2.33
CA GLN A 76 -10.34 23.08 2.34
C GLN A 76 -11.51 23.02 1.34
N SER A 77 -11.27 22.54 0.11
CA SER A 77 -12.33 22.40 -0.90
C SER A 77 -13.41 21.39 -0.50
N LEU A 78 -13.06 20.40 0.31
CA LEU A 78 -13.95 19.36 0.83
C LEU A 78 -14.62 19.76 2.15
N GLY A 79 -14.28 20.94 2.71
CA GLY A 79 -14.80 21.42 3.99
C GLY A 79 -14.29 20.63 5.18
N LEU A 80 -13.05 20.16 5.13
CA LEU A 80 -12.40 19.37 6.18
C LEU A 80 -11.44 20.23 6.98
N ASP A 81 -11.53 20.15 8.31
CA ASP A 81 -10.61 20.83 9.24
C ASP A 81 -9.28 20.08 9.43
N THR A 82 -9.10 18.95 8.75
CA THR A 82 -7.91 18.11 8.86
C THR A 82 -7.26 17.88 7.50
N THR A 83 -5.93 17.86 7.48
CA THR A 83 -5.11 17.47 6.34
C THR A 83 -4.62 16.02 6.45
N ARG A 84 -5.11 15.26 7.44
CA ARG A 84 -4.75 13.86 7.61
C ARG A 84 -5.79 12.96 6.96
N GLY A 85 -5.32 11.96 6.25
CA GLY A 85 -6.15 11.00 5.55
C GLY A 85 -5.84 10.96 4.06
N VAL A 86 -6.56 10.08 3.38
CA VAL A 86 -6.33 9.79 1.97
C VAL A 86 -7.64 9.91 1.22
N GLN A 87 -7.66 10.74 0.18
CA GLN A 87 -8.83 10.90 -0.64
C GLN A 87 -8.94 9.73 -1.64
N ILE A 88 -10.13 9.18 -1.76
CA ILE A 88 -10.51 8.28 -2.84
C ILE A 88 -10.77 9.12 -4.10
N SER A 89 -9.87 9.02 -5.07
CA SER A 89 -9.96 9.71 -6.37
C SER A 89 -10.64 8.87 -7.46
N GLY A 90 -10.93 7.61 -7.17
CA GLY A 90 -11.64 6.71 -8.08
C GLY A 90 -12.06 5.42 -7.40
N VAL A 91 -13.16 4.82 -7.86
CA VAL A 91 -13.67 3.54 -7.36
C VAL A 91 -13.95 2.62 -8.54
N MET A 92 -13.36 1.43 -8.53
CA MET A 92 -13.60 0.42 -9.54
C MET A 92 -14.99 -0.19 -9.35
N ARG A 93 -15.87 0.02 -10.32
CA ARG A 93 -17.24 -0.52 -10.33
C ARG A 93 -17.25 -2.04 -10.16
N GLY A 94 -18.11 -2.55 -9.28
CA GLY A 94 -18.21 -3.97 -8.92
C GLY A 94 -17.06 -4.47 -8.03
N GLY A 95 -16.09 -3.61 -7.73
CA GLY A 95 -14.97 -3.89 -6.84
C GLY A 95 -15.37 -3.93 -5.36
N PRO A 96 -14.45 -4.33 -4.47
CA PRO A 96 -14.68 -4.37 -3.03
C PRO A 96 -15.16 -3.07 -2.41
N ALA A 97 -14.52 -1.94 -2.73
CA ALA A 97 -14.83 -0.63 -2.20
C ALA A 97 -16.23 -0.18 -2.65
N ASP A 98 -16.56 -0.35 -3.93
CA ASP A 98 -17.89 -0.07 -4.50
C ASP A 98 -18.99 -0.86 -3.75
N LYS A 99 -18.77 -2.18 -3.58
CA LYS A 99 -19.69 -3.05 -2.83
C LYS A 99 -19.78 -2.71 -1.34
N GLY A 100 -18.70 -2.17 -0.77
CA GLY A 100 -18.63 -1.67 0.60
C GLY A 100 -19.21 -0.27 0.76
N GLY A 101 -19.66 0.37 -0.32
CA GLY A 101 -20.28 1.69 -0.30
C GLY A 101 -19.29 2.86 -0.22
N ILE A 102 -18.00 2.63 -0.43
CA ILE A 102 -17.01 3.70 -0.61
C ILE A 102 -17.27 4.42 -1.93
N GLN A 103 -17.14 5.74 -1.92
CA GLN A 103 -17.46 6.63 -3.02
C GLN A 103 -16.28 7.54 -3.37
N LEU A 104 -16.33 8.09 -4.58
CA LEU A 104 -15.43 9.15 -5.01
C LEU A 104 -15.54 10.35 -4.06
N GLY A 105 -14.40 10.88 -3.64
CA GLY A 105 -14.32 12.03 -2.73
C GLY A 105 -14.36 11.68 -1.24
N ASP A 106 -14.60 10.41 -0.88
CA ASP A 106 -14.42 9.97 0.50
C ASP A 106 -12.96 10.15 0.93
N VAL A 107 -12.75 10.57 2.18
CA VAL A 107 -11.42 10.63 2.78
C VAL A 107 -11.30 9.53 3.83
N VAL A 108 -10.41 8.57 3.61
CA VAL A 108 -10.12 7.49 4.57
C VAL A 108 -9.20 8.04 5.66
N SER A 109 -9.62 7.90 6.92
CA SER A 109 -8.87 8.38 8.09
C SER A 109 -8.36 7.27 8.99
N ASP A 110 -8.99 6.09 8.94
CA ASP A 110 -8.65 4.94 9.76
C ASP A 110 -9.11 3.63 9.10
N ILE A 111 -8.35 2.57 9.31
CA ILE A 111 -8.71 1.20 8.91
C ILE A 111 -8.41 0.27 10.09
N GLU A 112 -9.42 -0.41 10.63
CA GLU A 112 -9.26 -1.35 11.77
C GLU A 112 -8.56 -0.71 13.00
N GLY A 113 -8.88 0.55 13.30
CA GLY A 113 -8.27 1.29 14.41
C GLY A 113 -6.82 1.74 14.13
N LYS A 114 -6.34 1.59 12.90
CA LYS A 114 -5.04 2.11 12.45
C LYS A 114 -5.26 3.45 11.74
N PRO A 115 -4.70 4.55 12.29
CA PRO A 115 -4.74 5.84 11.61
C PRO A 115 -4.10 5.77 10.23
N ILE A 116 -4.75 6.41 9.27
CA ILE A 116 -4.25 6.61 7.92
C ILE A 116 -3.96 8.09 7.75
N ASP A 117 -2.68 8.41 7.61
CA ASP A 117 -2.14 9.76 7.46
C ASP A 117 -1.79 10.10 6.01
N ASP A 118 -1.34 9.11 5.23
CA ASP A 118 -0.97 9.27 3.82
C ASP A 118 -1.32 8.05 2.95
N ALA A 119 -1.20 8.22 1.63
CA ALA A 119 -1.54 7.23 0.63
C ALA A 119 -0.65 5.98 0.74
N GLN A 120 0.62 6.14 1.11
CA GLN A 120 1.52 5.01 1.32
C GLN A 120 1.02 4.14 2.48
N ARG A 121 0.63 4.76 3.60
CA ARG A 121 0.09 4.07 4.77
C ARG A 121 -1.19 3.32 4.43
N LEU A 122 -2.10 3.91 3.66
CA LEU A 122 -3.31 3.23 3.19
C LEU A 122 -2.95 1.98 2.38
N LEU A 123 -2.03 2.10 1.42
CA LEU A 123 -1.60 0.97 0.58
C LEU A 123 -0.98 -0.16 1.42
N GLU A 124 -0.13 0.17 2.38
CA GLU A 124 0.50 -0.80 3.28
C GLU A 124 -0.55 -1.55 4.11
N VAL A 125 -1.47 -0.81 4.74
CA VAL A 125 -2.50 -1.39 5.60
C VAL A 125 -3.43 -2.29 4.77
N VAL A 126 -3.92 -1.83 3.63
CA VAL A 126 -4.79 -2.62 2.74
C VAL A 126 -4.07 -3.85 2.21
N ALA A 127 -2.79 -3.73 1.80
CA ALA A 127 -2.03 -4.85 1.25
C ALA A 127 -1.81 -5.96 2.29
N ALA A 128 -1.70 -5.61 3.57
CA ALA A 128 -1.55 -6.54 4.68
C ALA A 128 -2.85 -7.25 5.07
N LEU A 129 -4.02 -6.76 4.65
CA LEU A 129 -5.30 -7.42 4.92
C LEU A 129 -5.46 -8.66 4.04
N ALA A 130 -5.84 -9.77 4.66
CA ALA A 130 -6.07 -11.02 3.96
C ALA A 130 -7.36 -10.95 3.11
N PRO A 131 -7.32 -11.31 1.81
CA PRO A 131 -8.53 -11.35 1.00
C PRO A 131 -9.58 -12.32 1.54
N GLY A 132 -10.85 -11.92 1.41
CA GLY A 132 -12.00 -12.62 1.96
C GLY A 132 -12.42 -12.12 3.34
N LYS A 133 -11.52 -11.45 4.08
CA LYS A 133 -11.89 -10.77 5.33
C LYS A 133 -12.68 -9.49 5.05
N THR A 134 -13.51 -9.12 6.01
CA THR A 134 -14.09 -7.78 6.07
C THR A 134 -13.25 -6.94 7.01
N ALA A 135 -13.04 -5.67 6.66
CA ALA A 135 -12.37 -4.70 7.51
C ALA A 135 -13.19 -3.41 7.58
N ASP A 136 -13.16 -2.75 8.73
CA ASP A 136 -13.85 -1.50 8.98
C ASP A 136 -12.98 -0.32 8.54
N PHE A 137 -13.55 0.52 7.67
CA PHE A 137 -12.94 1.74 7.15
C PHE A 137 -13.69 2.93 7.72
N THR A 138 -12.98 3.78 8.46
CA THR A 138 -13.54 5.05 8.91
C THR A 138 -13.22 6.12 7.89
N ILE A 139 -14.26 6.62 7.24
CA ILE A 139 -14.19 7.62 6.20
C ILE A 139 -14.85 8.92 6.64
N GLN A 140 -14.51 9.99 5.94
CA GLN A 140 -15.15 11.28 5.99
C GLN A 140 -15.78 11.55 4.63
N ARG A 141 -17.11 11.72 4.60
CA ARG A 141 -17.91 12.03 3.41
C ARG A 141 -18.59 13.38 3.61
N GLY A 142 -18.00 14.42 3.01
CA GLY A 142 -18.33 15.80 3.35
C GLY A 142 -18.13 16.03 4.85
N ALA A 143 -19.15 16.54 5.55
CA ALA A 143 -19.09 16.77 7.00
C ALA A 143 -19.34 15.52 7.88
N ARG A 144 -19.69 14.37 7.30
CA ARG A 144 -20.05 13.16 8.07
C ARG A 144 -18.89 12.18 8.17
N ARG A 145 -18.62 11.74 9.40
CA ARG A 145 -17.77 10.59 9.67
C ARG A 145 -18.60 9.30 9.62
N ILE A 146 -18.19 8.34 8.80
CA ILE A 146 -18.92 7.10 8.53
C ILE A 146 -17.95 5.93 8.66
N THR A 147 -18.39 4.83 9.25
CA THR A 147 -17.63 3.56 9.25
C THR A 147 -18.29 2.60 8.28
N LEU A 148 -17.52 2.08 7.33
CA LEU A 148 -17.95 1.16 6.29
C LEU A 148 -17.21 -0.17 6.41
N ALA A 149 -17.96 -1.27 6.44
CA ALA A 149 -17.40 -2.62 6.42
C ALA A 149 -17.12 -3.05 4.98
N VAL A 150 -15.84 -3.17 4.61
CA VAL A 150 -15.40 -3.48 3.25
C VAL A 150 -14.80 -4.89 3.19
N LYS A 151 -15.34 -5.73 2.31
CA LYS A 151 -14.82 -7.09 2.08
C LYS A 151 -13.61 -7.08 1.17
N ILE A 152 -12.43 -7.34 1.72
CA ILE A 152 -11.14 -7.29 1.01
C ILE A 152 -11.10 -8.32 -0.12
N GLY A 153 -10.77 -7.84 -1.32
CA GLY A 153 -10.66 -8.65 -2.53
C GLY A 153 -9.21 -9.05 -2.84
N ARG A 154 -9.07 -9.86 -3.88
CA ARG A 154 -7.80 -10.08 -4.58
C ARG A 154 -7.79 -9.17 -5.80
N ARG A 155 -6.67 -8.50 -6.07
CA ARG A 155 -6.51 -7.75 -7.31
C ARG A 155 -6.65 -8.71 -8.50
N PRO A 156 -7.50 -8.42 -9.50
CA PRO A 156 -7.58 -9.22 -10.71
C PRO A 156 -6.19 -9.30 -11.37
N SER A 157 -5.82 -10.48 -11.86
CA SER A 157 -4.64 -10.60 -12.72
C SER A 157 -4.93 -9.86 -14.03
N LEU A 158 -4.00 -9.02 -14.47
CA LEU A 158 -4.06 -8.47 -15.82
C LEU A 158 -4.13 -9.66 -16.81
N PRO A 159 -5.07 -9.66 -17.77
CA PRO A 159 -5.03 -10.62 -18.86
C PRO A 159 -3.65 -10.54 -19.50
N ARG A 160 -3.03 -11.69 -19.75
CA ARG A 160 -1.80 -11.71 -20.54
C ARG A 160 -2.19 -11.23 -21.94
N PRO A 161 -1.55 -10.18 -22.50
CA PRO A 161 -1.76 -9.87 -23.90
C PRO A 161 -1.39 -11.10 -24.73
N GLU A 162 -2.27 -11.50 -25.64
CA GLU A 162 -2.03 -12.54 -26.64
C GLU A 162 -0.91 -12.14 -27.60
#